data_AF-A0A428Y877-F1
#
_entry.id   AF-A0A428Y877-F1
#
_cell.length_a   1.000
_cell.length_b   1.000
_cell.length_c   1.000
_cell.angle_alpha   90.00
_cell.angle_beta   90.00
_cell.angle_gamma   90.00
#
_symmetry.space_group_name_H-M   'P 1'
#
loop_
_entity.id
_entity.type
_entity.pdbx_description
1 polymer ?
#
loop_
_entity_poly.entity_id
_entity_poly.type
_entity_poly.pdbx_seq_one_letter_code
_entity_poly.pdbx_strand_id
1 'polypeptide(L)'
;MALTNRYKTAPGAGTLAALILVLVFGSPWYADWAQDNTNPQTAGGWWLRLLAWPHWRFDSDDSLRSILIADLKAILVVVLTLLFLYLLPGSQLARARGTLSQFFAGWAAYIFAGGFAALLTTLFLANPSLLGAFRTAGEGATYGLFIGWIVGLATLGGRRGTH
;
A
#
# COMPACT_ATOMS: atom_id res chain seq x y z
N MET A 1 4.82 -30.66 -10.73
CA MET A 1 5.80 -29.64 -10.28
C MET A 1 5.72 -28.38 -11.17
N ALA A 2 4.59 -27.65 -11.10
CA ALA A 2 4.28 -26.53 -12.01
C ALA A 2 3.72 -25.28 -11.30
N LEU A 3 3.67 -25.26 -9.97
CA LEU A 3 3.08 -24.17 -9.19
C LEU A 3 4.10 -23.15 -8.67
N THR A 4 5.39 -23.48 -8.68
CA THR A 4 6.46 -22.64 -8.12
C THR A 4 7.00 -21.57 -9.07
N ASN A 5 6.65 -21.59 -10.35
CA ASN A 5 7.25 -20.67 -11.35
C ASN A 5 6.38 -19.45 -11.73
N ARG A 6 5.10 -19.39 -11.30
CA ARG A 6 4.19 -18.27 -11.65
C ARG A 6 4.34 -17.02 -10.78
N TYR A 7 5.03 -17.11 -9.64
CA TYR A 7 5.21 -15.99 -8.71
C TYR A 7 6.44 -15.12 -9.00
N LYS A 8 7.22 -15.44 -10.05
CA LYS A 8 8.42 -14.69 -10.45
C LYS A 8 8.08 -13.54 -11.42
N THR A 9 7.03 -12.77 -11.14
CA THR A 9 6.74 -11.56 -11.94
C THR A 9 6.98 -10.32 -11.10
N ALA A 10 7.47 -9.25 -11.73
CA ALA A 10 7.71 -7.97 -11.06
C ALA A 10 6.45 -7.42 -10.36
N PRO A 11 5.25 -7.46 -10.97
CA PRO A 11 4.01 -7.09 -10.27
C PRO A 11 3.73 -8.00 -9.08
N GLY A 12 3.89 -9.33 -9.23
CA GLY A 12 3.63 -10.29 -8.15
C GLY A 12 4.51 -10.06 -6.92
N ALA A 13 5.81 -9.80 -7.12
CA ALA A 13 6.73 -9.49 -6.02
C ALA A 13 6.38 -8.17 -5.32
N GLY A 14 6.03 -7.12 -6.08
CA GLY A 14 5.58 -5.85 -5.52
C GLY A 14 4.27 -5.96 -4.74
N THR A 15 3.29 -6.69 -5.27
CA THR A 15 2.02 -6.95 -4.60
C THR A 15 2.20 -7.78 -3.32
N LEU A 16 3.10 -8.78 -3.33
CA LEU A 16 3.40 -9.55 -2.13
C LEU A 16 4.05 -8.67 -1.05
N ALA A 17 4.98 -7.78 -1.44
CA ALA A 17 5.56 -6.82 -0.50
C ALA A 17 4.49 -5.88 0.08
N ALA A 18 3.58 -5.37 -0.76
CA ALA A 18 2.45 -4.56 -0.31
C ALA A 18 1.54 -5.31 0.67
N LEU A 19 1.24 -6.58 0.38
CA LEU A 19 0.45 -7.44 1.27
C LEU A 19 1.13 -7.63 2.62
N ILE A 20 2.44 -7.91 2.63
CA ILE A 20 3.21 -8.06 3.88
C ILE A 20 3.22 -6.76 4.68
N LEU A 21 3.42 -5.61 4.03
CA LEU A 21 3.39 -4.31 4.69
C LEU A 21 2.04 -4.08 5.40
N VAL A 22 0.94 -4.32 4.70
CA VAL A 22 -0.42 -4.16 5.25
C VAL A 22 -0.69 -5.16 6.36
N LEU A 23 -0.33 -6.44 6.19
CA LEU A 23 -0.59 -7.48 7.19
C LEU A 23 0.24 -7.29 8.47
N VAL A 24 1.50 -6.90 8.35
CA VAL A 24 2.38 -6.76 9.52
C VAL A 24 2.14 -5.42 10.19
N PHE A 25 2.31 -4.32 9.46
CA PHE A 25 2.29 -2.99 10.04
C PHE A 25 0.87 -2.45 10.21
N GLY A 26 -0.09 -2.82 9.34
CA GLY A 26 -1.49 -2.46 9.52
C GLY A 26 -2.22 -3.25 10.62
N SER A 27 -1.53 -4.18 11.31
CA SER A 27 -2.14 -5.01 12.35
C SER A 27 -2.51 -4.22 13.62
N PRO A 28 -3.59 -4.60 14.33
CA PRO A 28 -3.94 -4.08 15.67
C PRO A 28 -2.73 -3.96 16.59
N TRP A 29 -1.98 -5.05 16.72
CA TRP A 29 -0.81 -5.10 17.59
C TRP A 29 0.25 -4.04 17.25
N TYR A 30 0.63 -3.91 15.97
CA TYR A 30 1.66 -2.95 15.59
C TYR A 30 1.15 -1.51 15.75
N ALA A 31 -0.09 -1.24 15.34
CA ALA A 31 -0.67 0.10 15.44
C ALA A 31 -0.80 0.57 16.89
N ASP A 32 -1.28 -0.29 17.78
CA ASP A 32 -1.40 0.01 19.22
C ASP A 32 -0.01 0.21 19.83
N TRP A 33 0.94 -0.68 19.53
CA TRP A 33 2.32 -0.52 19.98
C TRP A 33 2.93 0.81 19.49
N ALA A 34 2.78 1.14 18.21
CA ALA A 34 3.33 2.37 17.64
C ALA A 34 2.66 3.60 18.26
N GLN A 35 1.37 3.53 18.56
CA GLN A 35 0.65 4.61 19.22
C GLN A 35 1.12 4.83 20.67
N ASP A 36 1.38 3.77 21.42
CA ASP A 36 1.73 3.84 22.84
C ASP A 36 3.22 4.08 23.10
N ASN A 37 4.09 3.64 22.19
CA ASN A 37 5.54 3.60 22.42
C ASN A 37 6.34 4.63 21.60
N THR A 38 5.68 5.45 20.77
CA THR A 38 6.38 6.43 19.91
C THR A 38 5.85 7.85 20.07
N ASN A 39 6.70 8.85 19.82
CA ASN A 39 6.30 10.26 19.85
C ASN A 39 6.08 10.79 18.41
N PRO A 40 4.86 11.21 18.04
CA PRO A 40 4.55 11.68 16.68
C PRO A 40 5.22 13.01 16.33
N GLN A 41 5.74 13.76 17.31
CA GLN A 41 6.48 15.00 17.10
C GLN A 41 7.96 14.76 16.75
N THR A 42 8.39 13.50 16.73
CA THR A 42 9.73 13.12 16.28
C THR A 42 9.63 12.47 14.91
N ALA A 43 10.64 12.66 14.04
CA ALA A 43 10.63 12.05 12.71
C ALA A 43 10.51 10.51 12.74
N GLY A 44 11.22 9.87 13.68
CA GLY A 44 11.15 8.42 13.87
C GLY A 44 9.79 7.95 14.35
N GLY A 45 9.22 8.60 15.37
CA GLY A 45 7.89 8.20 15.87
C GLY A 45 6.77 8.50 14.88
N TRP A 46 6.85 9.61 14.14
CA TRP A 46 5.94 9.87 13.03
C TRP A 46 6.03 8.77 11.95
N TRP A 47 7.23 8.36 11.54
CA TRP A 47 7.40 7.33 10.52
C TRP A 47 6.92 5.95 10.99
N LEU A 48 7.20 5.58 12.25
CA LEU A 48 6.72 4.33 12.84
C LEU A 48 5.20 4.27 12.90
N ARG A 49 4.53 5.40 13.19
CA ARG A 49 3.06 5.51 13.13
C ARG A 49 2.54 5.52 11.69
N LEU A 50 3.28 6.11 10.75
CA LEU A 50 2.92 6.09 9.33
C LEU A 50 2.87 4.66 8.78
N LEU A 51 3.81 3.79 9.19
CA LEU A 51 3.81 2.38 8.83
C LEU A 51 2.50 1.66 9.20
N ALA A 52 1.82 2.09 10.25
CA ALA A 52 0.56 1.49 10.68
C ALA A 52 -0.62 1.74 9.74
N TRP A 53 -0.44 2.61 8.73
CA TRP A 53 -1.43 2.83 7.69
C TRP A 53 -1.22 1.81 6.55
N PRO A 54 -2.26 1.23 5.93
CA PRO A 54 -3.66 1.26 6.33
C PRO A 54 -3.91 0.28 7.49
N HIS A 55 -4.45 0.81 8.58
CA HIS A 55 -4.87 0.03 9.74
C HIS A 55 -6.10 -0.83 9.42
N TRP A 56 -6.08 -2.11 9.77
CA TRP A 56 -7.22 -3.04 9.68
C TRP A 56 -7.60 -3.58 11.06
N ARG A 57 -8.86 -4.01 11.24
CA ARG A 57 -9.36 -4.48 12.54
C ARG A 57 -10.30 -5.68 12.34
N PHE A 58 -9.92 -6.82 12.92
CA PHE A 58 -10.86 -7.92 13.15
C PHE A 58 -11.32 -7.87 14.61
N ASP A 59 -12.32 -7.04 14.89
CA ASP A 59 -12.96 -6.99 16.19
C ASP A 59 -14.46 -7.24 16.03
N SER A 60 -15.04 -8.09 16.88
CA SER A 60 -16.46 -8.43 16.85
C SER A 60 -17.36 -7.37 17.48
N ASP A 61 -16.78 -6.45 18.27
CA ASP A 61 -17.52 -5.47 19.06
C ASP A 61 -17.66 -4.09 18.37
N ASP A 62 -16.86 -3.85 17.31
CA ASP A 62 -16.97 -2.64 16.50
C ASP A 62 -18.21 -2.70 15.58
N SER A 63 -18.77 -1.54 15.22
CA SER A 63 -19.87 -1.51 14.26
C SER A 63 -19.44 -2.19 12.94
N LEU A 64 -20.26 -3.08 12.38
CA LEU A 64 -19.94 -3.78 11.12
C LEU A 64 -19.47 -2.82 10.01
N ARG A 65 -20.00 -1.59 10.01
CA ARG A 65 -19.61 -0.54 9.07
C ARG A 65 -18.18 -0.05 9.25
N SER A 66 -17.70 0.18 10.48
CA SER A 66 -16.34 0.67 10.72
C SER A 66 -15.29 -0.39 10.41
N ILE A 67 -15.58 -1.65 10.74
CA ILE A 67 -14.75 -2.82 10.38
C ILE A 67 -14.64 -2.92 8.86
N LEU A 68 -15.79 -2.93 8.16
CA LEU A 68 -15.82 -3.04 6.71
C LEU A 68 -15.05 -1.90 6.03
N ILE A 69 -15.11 -0.66 6.54
CA ILE A 69 -14.40 0.48 5.93
C ILE A 69 -12.88 0.36 6.14
N ALA A 70 -12.43 0.00 7.34
CA ALA A 70 -11.01 -0.16 7.65
C ALA A 70 -10.39 -1.31 6.84
N ASP A 71 -11.05 -2.47 6.84
CA ASP A 71 -10.61 -3.65 6.13
C ASP A 71 -10.68 -3.46 4.61
N LEU A 72 -11.73 -2.78 4.11
CA LEU A 72 -11.85 -2.41 2.70
C LEU A 72 -10.67 -1.54 2.26
N LYS A 73 -10.22 -0.59 3.08
CA LYS A 73 -9.06 0.25 2.75
C LYS A 73 -7.79 -0.58 2.61
N ALA A 74 -7.54 -1.48 3.56
CA ALA A 74 -6.39 -2.37 3.54
C ALA A 74 -6.39 -3.27 2.29
N ILE A 75 -7.55 -3.87 1.97
CA ILE A 75 -7.72 -4.69 0.77
C ILE A 75 -7.52 -3.86 -0.51
N LEU A 76 -8.12 -2.67 -0.57
CA LEU A 76 -7.99 -1.77 -1.72
C LEU A 76 -6.55 -1.37 -1.98
N VAL A 77 -5.76 -1.06 -0.94
CA VAL A 77 -4.34 -0.75 -1.12
C VAL A 77 -3.62 -1.89 -1.84
N VAL A 78 -3.83 -3.15 -1.43
CA VAL A 78 -3.16 -4.30 -2.06
C VAL A 78 -3.65 -4.53 -3.49
N VAL A 79 -4.96 -4.51 -3.71
CA VAL A 79 -5.57 -4.76 -5.04
C VAL A 79 -5.20 -3.65 -6.03
N LEU A 80 -5.28 -2.38 -5.60
CA LEU A 80 -4.89 -1.24 -6.44
C LEU A 80 -3.38 -1.23 -6.69
N THR A 81 -2.55 -1.69 -5.76
CA THR A 81 -1.12 -1.86 -6.01
C THR A 81 -0.88 -2.85 -7.14
N LEU A 82 -1.53 -4.02 -7.10
CA LEU A 82 -1.45 -4.99 -8.20
C LEU A 82 -1.90 -4.38 -9.53
N LEU A 83 -3.04 -3.67 -9.52
CA LEU A 83 -3.58 -3.00 -10.69
C LEU A 83 -2.59 -1.98 -11.27
N PHE A 84 -2.07 -1.05 -10.46
CA PHE A 84 -1.13 -0.04 -10.93
C PHE A 84 0.21 -0.63 -11.35
N LEU A 85 0.71 -1.67 -10.67
CA LEU A 85 1.90 -2.41 -11.11
C LEU A 85 1.70 -3.11 -12.45
N TYR A 86 0.47 -3.50 -12.79
CA TYR A 86 0.15 -4.08 -14.09
C TYR A 86 0.02 -3.02 -15.17
N LEU A 87 -0.59 -1.87 -14.85
CA LEU A 87 -0.88 -0.80 -15.82
C LEU A 87 0.31 0.12 -16.11
N LEU A 88 1.09 0.51 -15.09
CA LEU A 88 2.16 1.52 -15.23
C LEU A 88 3.32 1.09 -16.12
N PRO A 89 3.78 -0.18 -16.14
CA PRO A 89 4.86 -0.62 -17.03
C PRO A 89 4.49 -0.67 -18.53
N GLY A 90 3.32 -0.16 -18.93
CA GLY A 90 2.84 -0.10 -20.31
C GLY A 90 3.85 0.50 -21.30
N SER A 91 3.55 0.34 -22.60
CA SER A 91 4.43 0.47 -23.79
C SER A 91 5.43 1.64 -23.87
N GLN A 92 5.32 2.66 -23.01
CA GLN A 92 6.23 3.80 -22.88
C GLN A 92 7.42 3.52 -21.93
N LEU A 93 7.22 2.82 -20.80
CA LEU A 93 8.32 2.39 -19.92
C LEU A 93 9.13 1.24 -20.52
N ALA A 94 8.53 0.48 -21.43
CA ALA A 94 9.23 -0.53 -22.21
C ALA A 94 10.35 0.04 -23.11
N ARG A 95 10.36 1.36 -23.36
CA ARG A 95 11.41 2.07 -24.09
C ARG A 95 12.56 2.52 -23.18
N ALA A 96 12.26 2.87 -21.93
CA ALA A 96 13.23 3.18 -20.88
C ALA A 96 13.57 1.92 -20.06
N ARG A 97 14.18 0.91 -20.70
CA ARG A 97 14.56 -0.38 -20.09
C ARG A 97 15.68 -0.26 -19.05
N GLY A 98 15.44 0.45 -17.95
CA GLY A 98 16.36 0.58 -16.82
C GLY A 98 15.77 0.05 -15.52
N THR A 99 16.60 -0.57 -14.69
CA THR A 99 16.29 -0.95 -13.29
C THR A 99 15.69 0.22 -12.51
N LEU A 100 16.20 1.43 -12.75
CA LEU A 100 15.72 2.65 -12.08
C LEU A 100 14.29 3.03 -12.47
N SER A 101 13.93 2.88 -13.75
CA SER A 101 12.56 3.17 -14.24
C SER A 101 11.54 2.22 -13.63
N GLN A 102 11.90 0.94 -13.47
CA GLN A 102 11.06 -0.06 -12.81
C GLN A 102 10.89 0.22 -11.32
N PHE A 103 11.95 0.61 -10.62
CA PHE A 103 11.88 1.01 -9.22
C PHE A 103 10.88 2.16 -9.02
N PHE A 104 11.02 3.23 -9.81
CA PHE A 104 10.12 4.38 -9.73
C PHE A 104 8.70 4.04 -10.16
N ALA A 105 8.49 3.14 -11.12
CA ALA A 105 7.16 2.67 -11.47
C ALA A 105 6.50 1.91 -10.32
N GLY A 106 7.25 1.04 -9.64
CA GLY A 106 6.75 0.32 -8.46
C GLY A 106 6.46 1.24 -7.28
N TRP A 107 7.32 2.23 -7.06
CA TRP A 107 7.10 3.26 -6.04
C TRP A 107 5.86 4.10 -6.35
N ALA A 108 5.75 4.63 -7.57
CA ALA A 108 4.60 5.41 -8.02
C ALA A 108 3.30 4.60 -7.94
N ALA A 109 3.33 3.31 -8.30
CA ALA A 109 2.18 2.42 -8.17
C ALA A 109 1.62 2.42 -6.74
N TYR A 110 2.50 2.37 -5.73
CA TYR A 110 2.08 2.34 -4.33
C TYR A 110 1.56 3.69 -3.83
N ILE A 111 2.11 4.81 -4.33
CA ILE A 111 1.59 6.16 -4.07
C ILE A 111 0.15 6.28 -4.57
N PHE A 112 -0.11 5.90 -5.83
CA PHE A 112 -1.45 5.94 -6.39
C PHE A 112 -2.38 4.94 -5.70
N ALA A 113 -1.91 3.73 -5.39
CA ALA A 113 -2.73 2.76 -4.67
C ALA A 113 -3.18 3.29 -3.30
N GLY A 114 -2.28 3.89 -2.52
CA GLY A 114 -2.61 4.51 -1.23
C GLY A 114 -3.63 5.64 -1.38
N GLY A 115 -3.37 6.58 -2.30
CA GLY A 115 -4.27 7.71 -2.52
C GLY A 115 -5.67 7.31 -3.00
N PHE A 116 -5.77 6.39 -3.97
CA PHE A 116 -7.05 5.90 -4.48
C PHE A 116 -7.78 5.02 -3.47
N ALA A 117 -7.08 4.17 -2.70
CA ALA A 117 -7.72 3.38 -1.66
C ALA A 117 -8.39 4.28 -0.61
N ALA A 118 -7.67 5.30 -0.13
CA ALA A 118 -8.21 6.31 0.77
C ALA A 118 -9.41 7.04 0.15
N LEU A 119 -9.27 7.55 -1.08
CA LEU A 119 -10.33 8.27 -1.77
C LEU A 119 -11.60 7.42 -1.91
N LEU A 120 -11.47 6.18 -2.40
CA LEU A 120 -12.60 5.29 -2.62
C LEU A 120 -13.27 4.88 -1.30
N THR A 121 -12.50 4.65 -0.24
CA THR A 121 -13.07 4.30 1.08
C THR A 121 -13.89 5.43 1.68
N THR A 122 -13.52 6.69 1.41
CA THR A 122 -14.28 7.84 1.91
C THR A 122 -15.70 7.90 1.34
N LEU A 123 -15.93 7.35 0.15
CA LEU A 123 -17.27 7.31 -0.47
C LEU A 123 -18.26 6.42 0.28
N PHE A 124 -17.77 5.53 1.14
CA PHE A 124 -18.60 4.63 1.96
C PHE A 124 -18.91 5.21 3.36
N LEU A 125 -18.41 6.41 3.68
CA LEU A 125 -18.73 7.12 4.92
C LEU A 125 -20.18 7.63 4.91
N ALA A 126 -20.76 7.81 6.09
CA ALA A 126 -22.15 8.29 6.24
C ALA A 126 -22.36 9.73 5.73
N ASN A 127 -21.35 10.60 5.92
CA ASN A 127 -21.39 12.02 5.57
C ASN A 127 -20.05 12.45 4.96
N PRO A 128 -19.73 12.04 3.72
CA PRO A 128 -18.47 12.40 3.09
C PRO A 128 -18.51 13.85 2.61
N SER A 129 -17.45 14.61 2.91
CA SER A 129 -17.19 15.90 2.27
C SER A 129 -16.08 15.75 1.22
N LEU A 130 -16.17 16.52 0.13
CA LEU A 130 -15.16 16.49 -0.93
C LEU A 130 -13.76 16.88 -0.40
N LEU A 131 -13.68 17.89 0.46
CA LEU A 131 -12.43 18.28 1.14
C LEU A 131 -11.89 17.15 2.02
N GLY A 132 -12.76 16.46 2.77
CA GLY A 132 -12.36 15.30 3.57
C GLY A 132 -11.80 14.18 2.71
N ALA A 133 -12.47 13.85 1.61
CA ALA A 133 -12.02 12.83 0.66
C ALA A 133 -10.62 13.14 0.09
N PHE A 134 -10.36 14.39 -0.29
CA PHE A 134 -9.04 14.82 -0.76
C PHE A 134 -7.96 14.80 0.32
N ARG A 135 -8.28 15.17 1.56
CA ARG A 135 -7.34 15.07 2.70
C ARG A 135 -6.96 13.63 2.97
N THR A 136 -7.93 12.73 3.04
CA THR A 136 -7.70 11.29 3.26
C THR A 136 -6.93 10.68 2.10
N ALA A 137 -7.24 11.06 0.85
CA ALA A 137 -6.44 10.66 -0.32
C ALA A 137 -4.99 11.14 -0.21
N GLY A 138 -4.78 12.38 0.28
CA GLY A 138 -3.47 12.92 0.57
C GLY A 138 -2.70 12.08 1.59
N GLU A 139 -3.33 11.69 2.70
CA GLU A 139 -2.73 10.81 3.71
C GLU A 139 -2.30 9.46 3.11
N GLY A 140 -3.16 8.85 2.28
CA GLY A 140 -2.83 7.60 1.60
C GLY A 140 -1.68 7.75 0.59
N ALA A 141 -1.63 8.87 -0.14
CA ALA A 141 -0.52 9.18 -1.03
C ALA A 141 0.78 9.45 -0.24
N THR A 142 0.70 10.13 0.90
CA THR A 142 1.83 10.33 1.83
C THR A 142 2.38 8.99 2.30
N TYR A 143 1.51 8.07 2.74
CA TYR A 143 1.94 6.72 3.08
C TYR A 143 2.70 6.05 1.93
N GLY A 144 2.11 6.04 0.73
CA GLY A 144 2.77 5.45 -0.44
C GLY A 144 4.07 6.15 -0.83
N LEU A 145 4.21 7.46 -0.56
CA LEU A 145 5.43 8.21 -0.83
C LEU A 145 6.57 7.75 0.08
N PHE A 146 6.32 7.62 1.38
CA PHE A 146 7.37 7.28 2.34
C PHE A 146 7.66 5.78 2.45
N ILE A 147 6.72 4.91 2.07
CA ILE A 147 6.84 3.45 2.21
C ILE A 147 6.97 2.74 0.85
N GLY A 148 6.48 3.34 -0.24
CA GLY A 148 6.40 2.70 -1.55
C GLY A 148 7.72 2.34 -2.21
N TRP A 149 8.85 2.88 -1.74
CA TRP A 149 10.18 2.46 -2.17
C TRP A 149 10.43 0.96 -1.88
N ILE A 150 9.83 0.39 -0.83
CA ILE A 150 9.91 -1.05 -0.51
C ILE A 150 9.27 -1.87 -1.63
N VAL A 151 8.09 -1.46 -2.07
CA VAL A 151 7.37 -2.07 -3.19
C VAL A 151 8.17 -1.90 -4.49
N GLY A 152 8.73 -0.69 -4.71
CA GLY A 152 9.66 -0.41 -5.80
C GLY A 152 10.83 -1.42 -5.84
N LEU A 153 11.52 -1.63 -4.71
CA LEU A 153 12.63 -2.60 -4.62
C LEU A 153 12.17 -4.04 -4.84
N ALA A 154 11.03 -4.44 -4.27
CA ALA A 154 10.48 -5.78 -4.43
C ALA A 154 10.19 -6.11 -5.91
N THR A 155 9.70 -5.12 -6.68
CA THR A 155 9.45 -5.32 -8.12
C THR A 155 10.73 -5.60 -8.90
N LEU A 156 11.89 -5.09 -8.46
CA LEU A 156 13.18 -5.35 -9.11
C LEU A 156 13.59 -6.82 -8.98
N GLY A 157 13.35 -7.42 -7.80
CA GLY A 157 13.73 -8.81 -7.49
C GLY A 157 13.04 -9.84 -8.38
N GLY A 158 11.80 -9.57 -8.81
CA GLY A 158 11.01 -10.48 -9.65
C GLY A 158 11.63 -10.78 -11.03
N ARG A 159 12.46 -9.89 -11.59
CA ARG A 159 13.14 -10.09 -12.88
C ARG A 159 14.38 -10.97 -12.82
N ARG A 160 15.05 -11.07 -11.66
CA ARG A 160 16.34 -11.78 -11.56
C ARG A 160 16.21 -13.30 -11.49
N GLY A 161 15.02 -13.82 -11.21
CA GLY A 161 14.75 -15.26 -11.12
C GLY A 161 14.44 -15.96 -12.45
N THR A 162 14.58 -15.26 -13.58
CA THR A 162 14.27 -15.75 -14.95
C THR A 162 15.53 -15.94 -15.82
N HIS A 163 16.72 -15.94 -15.24
CA HIS A 163 17.97 -16.29 -15.91
C HIS A 163 18.44 -17.68 -15.48
#